data_AF-A0A820LGT8-F1
#
_entry.id   AF-A0A820LGT8-F1
#
_cell.length_a   1.000
_cell.length_b   1.000
_cell.length_c   1.000
_cell.angle_alpha   90.00
_cell.angle_beta   90.00
_cell.angle_gamma   90.00
#
_symmetry.space_group_name_H-M   'P 1'
#
loop_
_entity.id
_entity.type
_entity.pdbx_description
1 polymer ?
#
loop_
_entity_poly.entity_id
_entity_poly.type
_entity_poly.pdbx_seq_one_letter_code
_entity_poly.pdbx_strand_id
1 'polypeptide(L)'
;VDVNKAVEVARKAFNINSPWRKLEPATRGSLIRKFASLLRRDIDYLSKLETLNNGKPLEESKGDINLSADCMDYYAGWVDKIVGETIPSGHDSFIYTRHEPIGICGQIIPWNYPIMMLAWKLGPALAC
;
A
#
# COMPACT_ATOMS: atom_id res chain seq x y z
N VAL A 1 6.40 -12.69 -20.18
CA VAL A 1 7.38 -13.46 -19.36
C VAL A 1 7.67 -12.74 -18.05
N ASP A 2 7.91 -11.42 -18.05
CA ASP A 2 8.29 -10.70 -16.81
C ASP A 2 7.15 -10.54 -15.79
N VAL A 3 5.91 -10.39 -16.25
CA VAL A 3 4.73 -10.41 -15.36
C VAL A 3 4.65 -11.72 -14.58
N ASN A 4 4.92 -12.87 -15.23
CA ASN A 4 4.91 -14.17 -14.55
C ASN A 4 5.98 -14.23 -13.46
N LYS A 5 7.19 -13.72 -13.73
CA LYS A 5 8.26 -13.62 -12.72
C LYS A 5 7.85 -12.73 -11.54
N ALA A 6 7.22 -11.59 -11.80
CA ALA A 6 6.72 -10.70 -10.76
C ALA A 6 5.65 -11.39 -9.88
N VAL A 7 4.71 -12.12 -10.51
CA VAL A 7 3.69 -12.90 -9.80
C VAL A 7 4.31 -14.01 -8.96
N GLU A 8 5.34 -14.69 -9.44
CA GLU A 8 6.05 -15.72 -8.68
C GLU A 8 6.73 -15.16 -7.42
N VAL A 9 7.40 -14.01 -7.53
CA VAL A 9 8.04 -13.34 -6.39
C VAL A 9 6.99 -12.87 -5.39
N ALA A 10 5.92 -12.23 -5.87
CA ALA A 10 4.83 -11.77 -5.03
C ALA A 10 4.18 -12.95 -4.29
N ARG A 11 3.95 -14.07 -4.97
CA ARG A 11 3.44 -15.32 -4.37
C ARG A 11 4.35 -15.83 -3.26
N LYS A 12 5.66 -15.90 -3.50
CA LYS A 12 6.64 -16.30 -2.46
C LYS A 12 6.60 -15.36 -1.26
N ALA A 13 6.49 -14.05 -1.49
CA ALA A 13 6.37 -13.06 -0.42
C ALA A 13 5.05 -13.18 0.36
N PHE A 14 3.97 -13.67 -0.25
CA PHE A 14 2.66 -13.84 0.40
C PHE A 14 2.40 -15.25 0.98
N ASN A 15 3.28 -16.22 0.71
CA ASN A 15 3.15 -17.58 1.23
C ASN A 15 2.97 -17.59 2.76
N ILE A 16 2.21 -18.56 3.25
CA ILE A 16 2.06 -18.80 4.69
C ILE A 16 3.46 -18.94 5.29
N ASN A 17 3.71 -18.28 6.42
CA ASN A 17 4.98 -18.22 7.13
C ASN A 17 6.12 -17.40 6.48
N SER A 18 5.86 -16.68 5.39
CA SER A 18 6.82 -15.73 4.83
C SER A 18 7.12 -14.58 5.81
N PRO A 19 8.24 -13.86 5.64
CA PRO A 19 8.54 -12.69 6.46
C PRO A 19 7.41 -11.66 6.46
N TRP A 20 6.81 -11.37 5.29
CA TRP A 20 5.71 -10.41 5.17
C TRP A 20 4.44 -10.85 5.90
N ARG A 21 4.03 -12.12 5.76
CA ARG A 21 2.84 -12.66 6.43
C ARG A 21 2.99 -12.78 7.95
N LYS A 22 4.23 -12.81 8.45
CA LYS A 22 4.57 -12.85 9.87
C LYS A 22 4.84 -11.48 10.48
N LEU A 23 4.82 -10.40 9.69
CA LEU A 23 5.01 -9.07 10.25
C LEU A 23 3.87 -8.71 11.17
N GLU A 24 4.22 -8.24 12.36
CA GLU A 24 3.27 -7.57 13.24
C GLU A 24 2.69 -6.34 12.53
N PRO A 25 1.38 -6.05 12.71
CA PRO A 25 0.74 -4.88 12.14
C PRO A 25 1.53 -3.58 12.35
N ALA A 26 2.06 -3.36 13.56
CA ALA A 26 2.85 -2.18 13.89
C ALA A 26 4.15 -2.05 13.05
N THR A 27 4.82 -3.18 12.79
CA THR A 27 6.04 -3.20 11.95
C THR A 27 5.68 -2.91 10.50
N ARG A 28 4.60 -3.51 9.98
CA ARG A 28 4.09 -3.23 8.63
C ARG A 28 3.73 -1.75 8.46
N GLY A 29 3.02 -1.17 9.42
CA GLY A 29 2.74 0.28 9.45
C GLY A 29 4.01 1.12 9.46
N SER A 30 5.00 0.74 10.25
CA SER A 30 6.30 1.45 10.30
C SER A 30 7.04 1.41 8.97
N LEU A 31 6.98 0.30 8.21
CA LEU A 31 7.56 0.21 6.88
C LEU A 31 6.85 1.13 5.88
N ILE A 32 5.52 1.20 5.94
CA ILE A 32 4.72 2.09 5.08
C ILE A 32 5.01 3.56 5.43
N ARG A 33 5.08 3.94 6.71
CA ARG A 33 5.50 5.30 7.13
C ARG A 33 6.91 5.62 6.70
N LYS A 34 7.83 4.66 6.78
CA LYS A 34 9.19 4.83 6.28
C LYS A 34 9.17 5.13 4.78
N PHE A 35 8.35 4.43 3.99
CA PHE A 35 8.20 4.75 2.57
C PHE A 35 7.68 6.18 2.35
N ALA A 36 6.65 6.62 3.10
CA ALA A 36 6.18 8.01 3.07
C ALA A 36 7.29 9.03 3.39
N SER A 37 8.12 8.75 4.41
CA SER A 37 9.26 9.61 4.76
C SER A 37 10.31 9.70 3.64
N LEU A 38 10.53 8.60 2.90
CA LEU A 38 11.46 8.56 1.78
C LEU A 38 10.94 9.35 0.58
N LEU A 39 9.62 9.30 0.32
CA LEU A 39 8.99 10.15 -0.69
C LEU A 39 9.21 11.64 -0.39
N ARG A 40 8.99 12.06 0.87
CA ARG A 40 9.23 13.44 1.30
C ARG A 40 10.70 13.84 1.23
N ARG A 41 11.61 12.93 1.64
CA ARG A 41 13.06 13.16 1.56
C ARG A 41 13.52 13.44 0.13
N ASP A 42 12.99 12.69 -0.83
CA ASP A 42 13.41 12.75 -2.24
C ASP A 42 12.51 13.64 -3.10
N ILE A 43 11.72 14.53 -2.48
CA ILE A 43 10.69 15.33 -3.17
C ILE A 43 11.23 16.13 -4.35
N ASP A 44 12.42 16.73 -4.21
CA ASP A 44 13.02 17.53 -5.28
C ASP A 44 13.41 16.70 -6.50
N TYR A 45 13.84 15.46 -6.28
CA TYR A 45 14.19 14.54 -7.37
C TYR A 45 12.92 13.99 -8.03
N LEU A 46 11.99 13.48 -7.21
CA LEU A 46 10.78 12.85 -7.70
C LEU A 46 9.86 13.84 -8.43
N SER A 47 9.73 15.07 -7.94
CA SER A 47 8.91 16.09 -8.61
C SER A 47 9.46 16.51 -9.97
N LYS A 48 10.80 16.62 -10.12
CA LYS A 48 11.44 16.86 -11.42
C LYS A 48 11.22 15.71 -12.38
N LEU A 49 11.31 14.47 -11.89
CA LEU A 49 11.06 13.29 -12.70
C LEU A 49 9.60 13.22 -13.15
N GLU A 50 8.65 13.49 -12.25
CA GLU A 50 7.22 13.51 -12.55
C GLU A 50 6.89 14.59 -13.58
N THR A 51 7.44 15.80 -13.43
CA THR A 51 7.30 16.88 -14.42
C THR A 51 7.90 16.49 -15.76
N LEU A 52 9.08 15.89 -15.79
CA LEU A 52 9.72 15.46 -17.04
C LEU A 52 8.91 14.37 -17.74
N ASN A 53 8.31 13.45 -16.98
CA ASN A 53 7.60 12.29 -17.54
C ASN A 53 6.16 12.60 -17.93
N ASN A 54 5.41 13.33 -17.10
CA ASN A 54 4.00 13.65 -17.33
C ASN A 54 3.78 15.01 -18.00
N GLY A 55 4.70 15.97 -17.83
CA GLY A 55 4.62 17.31 -18.43
C GLY A 55 3.95 18.37 -17.55
N LYS A 56 3.51 18.03 -16.34
CA LYS A 56 2.88 19.00 -15.41
C LYS A 56 3.89 19.97 -14.78
N PRO A 57 3.46 21.19 -14.38
CA PRO A 57 4.33 22.14 -13.68
C PRO A 57 5.00 21.55 -12.44
N LEU A 58 6.23 21.99 -12.15
CA LEU A 58 7.02 21.45 -11.04
C LEU A 58 6.35 21.56 -9.67
N GLU A 59 5.65 22.67 -9.42
CA GLU A 59 4.95 22.87 -8.15
C GLU A 59 3.75 21.91 -7.99
N GLU A 60 3.04 21.59 -9.09
CA GLU A 60 2.00 20.56 -9.07
C GLU A 60 2.60 19.17 -8.81
N SER A 61 3.72 18.85 -9.47
CA SER A 61 4.45 17.60 -9.20
C SER A 61 4.88 17.48 -7.74
N LYS A 62 5.37 18.55 -7.11
CA LYS A 62 5.69 18.53 -5.66
C LYS A 62 4.44 18.27 -4.81
N GLY A 63 3.31 18.86 -5.18
CA GLY A 63 2.01 18.56 -4.58
C GLY A 63 1.68 17.07 -4.65
N ASP A 64 1.84 16.45 -5.81
CA ASP A 64 1.58 15.02 -6.00
C ASP A 64 2.47 14.13 -5.13
N ILE A 65 3.76 14.45 -4.96
CA ILE A 65 4.65 13.70 -4.08
C ILE A 65 4.18 13.77 -2.63
N ASN A 66 3.81 14.97 -2.16
CA ASN A 66 3.33 15.17 -0.79
C ASN A 66 2.02 14.42 -0.55
N LEU A 67 1.04 14.54 -1.46
CA LEU A 67 -0.23 13.81 -1.36
C LEU A 67 -0.02 12.30 -1.40
N SER A 68 0.95 11.81 -2.18
CA SER A 68 1.33 10.40 -2.20
C SER A 68 1.90 9.94 -0.86
N ALA A 69 2.78 10.74 -0.25
CA ALA A 69 3.32 10.46 1.07
C ALA A 69 2.23 10.47 2.16
N ASP A 70 1.33 11.44 2.13
CA ASP A 70 0.20 11.54 3.06
C ASP A 70 -0.75 10.35 2.92
N CYS A 71 -1.02 9.91 1.68
CA CYS A 71 -1.80 8.71 1.40
C CYS A 71 -1.16 7.47 2.03
N MET A 72 0.15 7.30 1.88
CA MET A 72 0.88 6.19 2.48
C MET A 72 0.84 6.25 4.01
N ASP A 73 1.04 7.42 4.62
CA ASP A 73 0.93 7.59 6.08
C ASP A 73 -0.47 7.30 6.61
N TYR A 74 -1.50 7.72 5.88
CA TYR A 74 -2.90 7.42 6.21
C TYR A 74 -3.12 5.90 6.28
N TYR A 75 -2.72 5.15 5.24
CA TYR A 75 -2.88 3.70 5.22
C TYR A 75 -1.95 2.96 6.18
N ALA A 76 -0.78 3.53 6.51
CA ALA A 76 0.04 3.02 7.60
C ALA A 76 -0.68 3.07 8.96
N GLY A 77 -1.63 3.98 9.12
CA GLY A 77 -2.51 4.05 10.30
C GLY A 77 -3.63 3.00 10.31
N TRP A 78 -3.92 2.33 9.18
CA TRP A 78 -4.99 1.35 9.08
C TRP A 78 -4.56 -0.09 9.37
N VAL A 79 -3.26 -0.39 9.29
CA VAL A 79 -2.70 -1.76 9.40
C VAL A 79 -3.16 -2.55 10.63
N ASP A 80 -3.46 -1.88 11.74
CA ASP A 80 -3.88 -2.43 13.03
C ASP A 80 -5.37 -2.21 13.33
N LYS A 81 -6.12 -1.66 12.37
CA LYS A 81 -7.55 -1.31 12.49
C LYS A 81 -8.43 -2.08 11.51
N ILE A 82 -7.86 -3.01 10.75
CA ILE A 82 -8.61 -3.95 9.92
C ILE A 82 -9.13 -5.06 10.82
N VAL A 83 -10.29 -4.80 11.42
CA VAL A 83 -10.95 -5.70 12.37
C VAL A 83 -12.10 -6.45 11.71
N GLY A 84 -12.32 -7.69 12.15
CA GLY A 84 -13.57 -8.40 11.88
C GLY A 84 -14.60 -8.12 12.97
N GLU A 85 -15.65 -8.93 13.00
CA GLU A 85 -16.79 -8.78 13.89
C GLU A 85 -17.06 -10.08 14.63
N THR A 86 -17.67 -9.98 15.81
CA THR A 86 -18.30 -11.12 16.49
C THR A 86 -19.81 -11.02 16.29
N ILE A 87 -20.43 -12.09 15.80
CA ILE A 87 -21.84 -12.08 15.39
C ILE A 87 -22.67 -12.88 16.41
N PRO A 88 -23.67 -12.26 17.06
CA PRO A 88 -24.54 -12.97 17.99
C PRO A 88 -25.43 -13.95 17.23
N SER A 89 -25.29 -15.25 17.51
CA SER A 89 -26.00 -16.33 16.80
C SER A 89 -26.79 -17.28 17.70
N GLY A 90 -26.95 -16.92 18.98
CA GLY A 90 -27.58 -17.78 19.99
C GLY A 90 -26.54 -18.49 20.87
N HIS A 91 -26.97 -19.54 21.59
CA HIS A 91 -26.16 -20.19 22.62
C HIS A 91 -25.22 -21.29 22.09
N ASP A 92 -25.51 -21.86 20.92
CA ASP A 92 -24.85 -23.07 20.43
C ASP A 92 -23.70 -22.79 19.44
N SER A 93 -23.46 -21.52 19.09
CA SER A 93 -22.44 -21.13 18.12
C SER A 93 -21.73 -19.83 18.48
N PHE A 94 -20.41 -19.82 18.33
CA PHE A 94 -19.60 -18.61 18.34
C PHE A 94 -19.18 -18.29 16.91
N ILE A 95 -19.69 -17.17 16.37
CA ILE A 95 -19.41 -16.74 15.00
C ILE A 95 -18.55 -15.48 15.06
N TYR A 96 -17.47 -15.49 14.28
CA TYR A 96 -16.61 -14.33 14.09
C TYR A 96 -16.14 -14.24 12.64
N THR A 97 -15.85 -13.02 12.19
CA THR A 97 -15.28 -12.78 10.87
C THR A 97 -13.81 -12.40 10.97
N ARG A 98 -13.06 -12.69 9.91
CA ARG A 98 -11.68 -12.24 9.74
C ARG A 98 -11.58 -11.55 8.40
N HIS A 99 -11.00 -10.36 8.39
CA HIS A 99 -10.63 -9.67 7.16
C HIS A 99 -9.21 -10.08 6.79
N GLU A 100 -9.11 -11.15 5.99
CA GLU A 100 -7.82 -11.63 5.49
C GLU A 100 -7.46 -10.95 4.17
N PRO A 101 -6.18 -10.63 3.93
CA PRO A 101 -5.74 -10.10 2.65
C PRO A 101 -5.99 -11.12 1.53
N ILE A 102 -6.51 -10.65 0.39
CA ILE A 102 -6.89 -11.50 -0.74
C ILE A 102 -5.70 -12.24 -1.38
N GLY A 103 -4.50 -11.67 -1.30
CA GLY A 103 -3.26 -12.22 -1.85
C GLY A 103 -2.60 -11.32 -2.88
N ILE A 104 -2.29 -11.86 -4.06
CA ILE A 104 -1.51 -11.15 -5.07
C ILE A 104 -2.42 -10.22 -5.86
N CYS A 105 -2.18 -8.91 -5.75
CA CYS A 105 -2.97 -7.87 -6.41
C CYS A 105 -2.26 -7.36 -7.68
N GLY A 106 -2.86 -7.56 -8.85
CA GLY A 106 -2.43 -6.90 -10.08
C GLY A 106 -3.01 -5.49 -10.17
N GLN A 107 -2.16 -4.47 -10.28
CA GLN A 107 -2.57 -3.07 -10.23
C GLN A 107 -2.06 -2.32 -11.47
N ILE A 108 -2.99 -1.73 -12.22
CA ILE A 108 -2.72 -0.93 -13.43
C ILE A 108 -3.12 0.51 -13.12
N ILE A 109 -2.27 1.46 -13.48
CA ILE A 109 -2.45 2.89 -13.20
C ILE A 109 -2.43 3.71 -14.50
N PRO A 110 -3.17 4.83 -14.55
CA PRO A 110 -3.09 5.79 -15.66
C PRO A 110 -1.86 6.68 -15.54
N TRP A 111 -1.60 7.46 -16.59
CA TRP A 111 -0.39 8.29 -16.72
C TRP A 111 -0.57 9.75 -16.26
N ASN A 112 -1.78 10.19 -15.87
CA ASN A 112 -2.06 11.59 -15.55
C ASN A 112 -1.57 12.03 -14.16
N TYR A 113 -1.56 11.12 -13.19
CA TYR A 113 -0.93 11.32 -11.87
C TYR A 113 -0.14 10.07 -11.46
N PRO A 114 0.95 9.73 -12.17
CA PRO A 114 1.65 8.46 -12.02
C PRO A 114 1.94 8.07 -10.56
N ILE A 115 2.62 8.93 -9.81
CA ILE A 115 3.02 8.60 -8.43
C ILE A 115 1.86 8.57 -7.45
N MET A 116 0.88 9.47 -7.61
CA MET A 116 -0.31 9.51 -6.76
C MET A 116 -1.20 8.29 -6.99
N MET A 117 -1.37 7.87 -8.24
CA MET A 117 -2.11 6.64 -8.58
C MET A 117 -1.41 5.39 -8.03
N LEU A 118 -0.08 5.38 -8.03
CA LEU A 118 0.69 4.32 -7.38
C LEU A 118 0.41 4.27 -5.88
N ALA A 119 0.45 5.42 -5.18
CA ALA A 119 0.18 5.47 -3.74
C ALA A 119 -1.26 5.02 -3.41
N TRP A 120 -2.25 5.45 -4.20
CA TRP A 120 -3.66 5.05 -4.03
C TRP A 120 -3.89 3.55 -4.23
N LYS A 121 -3.06 2.89 -5.04
CA LYS A 121 -3.12 1.44 -5.25
C LYS A 121 -2.36 0.69 -4.16
N LEU A 122 -1.11 1.08 -3.88
CA LEU A 122 -0.24 0.35 -2.96
C LEU A 122 -0.62 0.56 -1.49
N GLY A 123 -0.98 1.78 -1.10
CA GLY A 123 -1.35 2.12 0.28
C GLY A 123 -2.36 1.14 0.90
N PRO A 124 -3.57 1.00 0.35
CA PRO A 124 -4.57 0.08 0.89
C PRO A 124 -4.14 -1.38 0.74
N ALA A 125 -3.54 -1.76 -0.40
CA ALA A 125 -3.17 -3.15 -0.66
C ALA A 125 -2.08 -3.67 0.28
N LEU A 126 -1.14 -2.81 0.68
CA LEU A 126 -0.08 -3.16 1.64
C LEU A 126 -0.56 -3.06 3.09
N ALA A 127 -1.62 -2.29 3.36
CA ALA A 127 -2.15 -2.17 4.71
C ALA A 127 -2.93 -3.42 5.16
N CYS A 128 -3.59 -4.09 4.22
CA CYS A 128 -4.30 -5.36 4.43
C CYS A 128 -3.34 -6.52 4.77
#